data_AF-N6YBJ9-F1
#
_entry.id   AF-N6YBJ9-F1
#
_cell.length_a   1.000
_cell.length_b   1.000
_cell.length_c   1.000
_cell.angle_alpha   90.00
_cell.angle_beta   90.00
_cell.angle_gamma   90.00
#
_symmetry.space_group_name_H-M   'P 1'
#
loop_
_entity.id
_entity.type
_entity.pdbx_description
1 polymer ?
#
loop_
_entity_poly.entity_id
_entity_poly.type
_entity_poly.pdbx_seq_one_letter_code
_entity_poly.pdbx_strand_id
1 'polypeptide(L)'
;MSARRPCHRVAGNGLLAVLLLSALLSAAGLLAQGELRILAESRAQARSVEALSQAREALIGYAISYAERHPGEGHGHLPCPDAGNSGSSTLGACGARSIPSLGRLPWRTLALPELRDGWHECLWYAVAGSVKNNPKPLVLNWDSPGQFGLFDRAGRQIAVAGPDSLAIAVIIAPGAALTGQIRINTGAGPCPGSASAIDDLPAFLDGGNSLVVPSNFRQGGTADLAGNDVLAWIGIDDIHDALRRRHDHADRIEQIGARAATALDAALASPDFIATHLTAAAGGLVATGPLPLSTVLALPGEHAVAHNNWRDQFRIAACIDGTPCVTVHDTDSDTLHLCRAALLFGGERIREGPDRQRRTTTAEREDAAQYLEGDNAHNYASGIPRFAGAPLFRTIDPRLPATQDVVRCIP
;
A
#
# COMPACT_ATOMS: atom_id res chain seq x y z
N MET A 1 -27.67 -66.33 -76.62
CA MET A 1 -28.23 -65.27 -75.75
C MET A 1 -27.20 -64.96 -74.68
N SER A 2 -26.53 -63.81 -74.80
CA SER A 2 -25.35 -63.42 -74.02
C SER A 2 -25.71 -62.26 -73.10
N ALA A 3 -25.64 -62.44 -71.78
CA ALA A 3 -25.77 -61.36 -70.80
C ALA A 3 -24.39 -61.09 -70.16
N ARG A 4 -23.81 -59.92 -70.47
CA ARG A 4 -22.57 -59.42 -69.85
C ARG A 4 -22.89 -58.81 -68.48
N ARG A 5 -22.17 -59.21 -67.44
CA ARG A 5 -22.16 -58.53 -66.13
C ARG A 5 -21.20 -57.33 -66.17
N PRO A 6 -21.58 -56.13 -65.70
CA PRO A 6 -20.65 -55.02 -65.55
C PRO A 6 -19.79 -55.21 -64.30
N CYS A 7 -18.46 -55.13 -64.48
CA CYS A 7 -17.49 -55.04 -63.41
C CYS A 7 -17.34 -53.55 -63.04
N HIS A 8 -17.83 -53.14 -61.86
CA HIS A 8 -17.57 -51.79 -61.33
C HIS A 8 -16.16 -51.74 -60.75
N ARG A 9 -15.22 -51.10 -61.46
CA ARG A 9 -14.00 -50.57 -60.85
C ARG A 9 -14.37 -49.25 -60.16
N VAL A 10 -14.54 -49.27 -58.85
CA VAL A 10 -14.58 -48.03 -58.05
C VAL A 10 -13.18 -47.41 -58.12
N ALA A 11 -13.10 -46.19 -58.63
CA ALA A 11 -11.84 -45.47 -58.80
C ALA A 11 -11.24 -45.12 -57.43
N GLY A 12 -10.08 -45.71 -57.10
CA GLY A 12 -9.34 -45.44 -55.85
C GLY A 12 -8.94 -43.98 -55.64
N ASN A 13 -8.98 -43.16 -56.69
CA ASN A 13 -8.63 -41.73 -56.64
C ASN A 13 -9.72 -40.87 -55.97
N GLY A 14 -10.99 -41.28 -56.01
CA GLY A 14 -12.07 -40.54 -55.35
C GLY A 14 -12.01 -40.65 -53.83
N LEU A 15 -11.65 -41.83 -53.32
CA LEU A 15 -11.48 -42.07 -51.89
C LEU A 15 -10.27 -41.29 -51.33
N LEU A 16 -9.16 -41.27 -52.05
CA LEU A 16 -7.97 -40.48 -51.69
C LEU A 16 -8.27 -38.97 -51.65
N ALA A 17 -9.02 -38.46 -52.63
CA ALA A 17 -9.41 -37.05 -52.66
C ALA A 17 -10.32 -36.67 -51.48
N VAL A 18 -11.29 -37.53 -51.14
CA VAL A 18 -12.18 -37.32 -49.98
C VAL A 18 -11.42 -37.39 -48.67
N LEU A 19 -10.49 -38.34 -48.52
CA LEU A 19 -9.65 -38.46 -47.33
C LEU A 19 -8.73 -37.24 -47.15
N LEU A 20 -8.09 -36.77 -48.22
CA LEU A 20 -7.28 -35.54 -48.21
C LEU A 20 -8.11 -34.31 -47.83
N LEU A 21 -9.30 -34.16 -48.41
CA LEU A 21 -10.20 -33.04 -48.08
C LEU A 21 -10.65 -33.11 -46.62
N SER A 22 -10.97 -34.31 -46.12
CA SER A 22 -11.36 -34.51 -44.71
C SER A 22 -10.20 -34.20 -43.76
N ALA A 23 -8.97 -34.59 -44.10
CA ALA A 23 -7.78 -34.29 -43.32
C ALA A 23 -7.49 -32.78 -43.29
N LEU A 24 -7.63 -32.09 -44.42
CA LEU A 24 -7.46 -30.63 -44.51
C LEU A 24 -8.52 -29.88 -43.71
N LEU A 25 -9.79 -30.29 -43.79
CA LEU A 25 -10.88 -29.69 -43.00
C LEU A 25 -10.70 -29.96 -41.50
N SER A 26 -10.19 -31.13 -41.13
CA SER A 26 -9.90 -31.49 -39.73
C SER A 26 -8.73 -30.65 -39.20
N ALA A 27 -7.66 -30.50 -39.98
CA ALA A 27 -6.52 -29.66 -39.63
C ALA A 27 -6.91 -28.18 -39.51
N ALA A 28 -7.70 -27.66 -40.46
CA ALA A 28 -8.22 -26.30 -40.41
C ALA A 28 -9.16 -26.09 -39.20
N GLY A 29 -10.00 -27.08 -38.87
CA GLY A 29 -10.86 -27.05 -37.69
C GLY A 29 -10.06 -27.02 -36.38
N LEU A 30 -9.00 -27.82 -36.28
CA LEU A 30 -8.11 -27.83 -35.10
C LEU A 30 -7.35 -26.51 -34.94
N LEU A 31 -6.88 -25.91 -36.05
CA LEU A 31 -6.22 -24.61 -36.03
C LEU A 31 -7.20 -23.49 -35.62
N ALA A 32 -8.40 -23.46 -36.20
CA ALA A 32 -9.43 -22.48 -35.87
C ALA A 32 -9.90 -22.57 -34.40
N GLN A 33 -9.97 -23.79 -33.84
CA GLN A 33 -10.28 -24.01 -32.43
C GLN A 33 -9.15 -23.49 -31.51
N GLY A 34 -7.90 -23.66 -31.92
CA GLY A 34 -6.74 -23.11 -31.21
C GLY A 34 -6.78 -21.58 -31.11
N GLU A 35 -7.05 -20.90 -32.23
CA GLU A 35 -7.16 -19.43 -32.28
C GLU A 35 -8.32 -18.90 -31.43
N LEU A 36 -9.49 -19.57 -31.49
CA LEU A 36 -10.65 -19.17 -30.69
C LEU A 36 -10.38 -19.26 -29.18
N ARG A 37 -9.68 -20.31 -28.76
CA ARG A 37 -9.31 -20.52 -27.35
C ARG A 37 -8.34 -19.45 -26.86
N ILE A 38 -7.31 -19.14 -27.64
CA ILE A 38 -6.35 -18.08 -27.31
C ILE A 38 -7.05 -16.72 -27.21
N LEU A 39 -7.98 -16.43 -28.13
CA LEU A 39 -8.78 -15.19 -28.08
C LEU A 39 -9.69 -15.14 -26.85
N ALA A 40 -10.32 -16.25 -26.47
CA ALA A 40 -11.16 -16.32 -25.26
C ALA A 40 -10.34 -16.11 -23.98
N GLU A 41 -9.19 -16.78 -23.86
CA GLU A 41 -8.26 -16.63 -22.74
C GLU A 41 -7.71 -15.19 -22.65
N SER A 42 -7.34 -14.60 -23.78
CA SER A 42 -6.89 -13.20 -23.85
C SER A 42 -7.96 -12.20 -23.41
N ARG A 43 -9.22 -12.40 -23.85
CA ARG A 43 -10.35 -11.57 -23.43
C ARG A 43 -10.67 -11.72 -21.94
N ALA A 44 -10.62 -12.94 -21.42
CA ALA A 44 -10.79 -13.20 -20.01
C ALA A 44 -9.70 -12.49 -19.20
N GLN A 45 -8.43 -12.60 -19.61
CA GLN A 45 -7.33 -11.89 -18.96
C GLN A 45 -7.52 -10.37 -18.96
N ALA A 46 -7.95 -9.79 -20.09
CA ALA A 46 -8.24 -8.35 -20.16
C ALA A 46 -9.32 -7.93 -19.16
N ARG A 47 -10.40 -8.72 -19.02
CA ARG A 47 -11.44 -8.49 -18.02
C ARG A 47 -10.94 -8.62 -16.59
N SER A 48 -10.07 -9.59 -16.30
CA SER A 48 -9.44 -9.72 -14.97
C SER A 48 -8.62 -8.48 -14.64
N VAL A 49 -7.81 -7.98 -15.57
CA VAL A 49 -7.01 -6.75 -15.37
C VAL A 49 -7.90 -5.53 -15.14
N GLU A 50 -8.99 -5.41 -15.89
CA GLU A 50 -9.96 -4.32 -15.71
C GLU A 50 -10.63 -4.38 -14.32
N ALA A 51 -11.09 -5.56 -13.89
CA ALA A 51 -11.70 -5.74 -12.57
C ALA A 51 -10.69 -5.45 -11.43
N LEU A 52 -9.45 -5.91 -11.58
CA LEU A 52 -8.36 -5.62 -10.64
C LEU A 52 -8.05 -4.13 -10.56
N SER A 53 -8.01 -3.43 -11.69
CA SER A 53 -7.81 -1.98 -11.74
C SER A 53 -8.94 -1.24 -11.03
N GLN A 54 -10.20 -1.58 -11.29
CA GLN A 54 -11.35 -0.96 -10.61
C GLN A 54 -11.31 -1.20 -9.09
N ALA A 55 -10.99 -2.42 -8.66
CA ALA A 55 -10.85 -2.74 -7.25
C ALA A 55 -9.71 -1.96 -6.58
N ARG A 56 -8.55 -1.86 -7.24
CA ARG A 56 -7.39 -1.09 -6.76
C ARG A 56 -7.73 0.38 -6.56
N GLU A 57 -8.33 1.01 -7.57
CA GLU A 57 -8.71 2.43 -7.50
C GLU A 57 -9.77 2.68 -6.44
N ALA A 58 -10.74 1.78 -6.25
CA ALA A 58 -11.72 1.90 -5.19
C ALA A 58 -11.10 1.79 -3.78
N LEU A 59 -10.08 0.95 -3.60
CA LEU A 59 -9.34 0.84 -2.34
C LEU A 59 -8.54 2.11 -2.04
N ILE A 60 -7.85 2.67 -3.03
CA ILE A 60 -7.17 3.97 -2.90
C ILE A 60 -8.19 5.07 -2.57
N GLY A 61 -9.31 5.12 -3.32
CA GLY A 61 -10.43 6.02 -3.07
C GLY A 61 -10.98 5.90 -1.65
N TYR A 62 -11.18 4.68 -1.16
CA TYR A 62 -11.61 4.42 0.21
C TYR A 62 -10.63 4.99 1.24
N ALA A 63 -9.33 4.77 1.03
CA ALA A 63 -8.28 5.22 1.94
C ALA A 63 -8.19 6.75 2.00
N ILE A 64 -8.23 7.42 0.85
CA ILE A 64 -8.13 8.87 0.79
C ILE A 64 -9.43 9.57 1.22
N SER A 65 -10.57 8.89 1.16
CA SER A 65 -11.88 9.42 1.62
C SER A 65 -12.27 8.94 3.03
N TYR A 66 -11.34 8.31 3.76
CA TYR A 66 -11.71 7.59 4.99
C TYR A 66 -12.18 8.53 6.10
N ALA A 67 -11.50 9.65 6.31
CA ALA A 67 -11.78 10.60 7.38
C ALA A 67 -13.15 11.30 7.20
N GLU A 68 -13.62 11.45 5.96
CA GLU A 68 -14.93 12.02 5.65
C GLU A 68 -16.07 11.14 6.14
N ARG A 69 -15.84 9.81 6.20
CA ARG A 69 -16.79 8.82 6.72
C ARG A 69 -16.55 8.50 8.20
N HIS A 70 -15.41 8.92 8.75
CA HIS A 70 -15.01 8.68 10.13
C HIS A 70 -14.41 9.97 10.75
N PRO A 71 -15.28 10.93 11.13
CA PRO A 71 -14.82 12.20 11.71
C PRO A 71 -13.91 11.97 12.92
N GLY A 72 -12.83 12.78 13.00
CA GLY A 72 -11.80 12.66 14.02
C GLY A 72 -10.73 11.60 13.75
N GLU A 73 -10.80 10.91 12.60
CA GLU A 73 -9.80 9.91 12.20
C GLU A 73 -8.92 10.37 11.03
N GLY A 74 -7.80 9.69 10.84
CA GLY A 74 -6.84 9.90 9.75
C GLY A 74 -7.22 9.19 8.45
N HIS A 75 -6.74 9.72 7.32
CA HIS A 75 -6.81 9.00 6.04
C HIS A 75 -5.81 7.83 5.99
N GLY A 76 -5.91 7.01 4.94
CA GLY A 76 -4.97 5.93 4.65
C GLY A 76 -5.37 4.55 5.19
N HIS A 77 -6.50 4.47 5.91
CA HIS A 77 -7.05 3.19 6.35
C HIS A 77 -7.71 2.43 5.20
N LEU A 78 -7.48 1.13 5.11
CA LEU A 78 -8.11 0.22 4.17
C LEU A 78 -9.16 -0.67 4.85
N PRO A 79 -10.24 -1.10 4.15
CA PRO A 79 -11.26 -1.93 4.75
C PRO A 79 -10.75 -3.34 5.03
N CYS A 80 -11.44 -4.04 5.94
CA CYS A 80 -11.26 -5.48 6.13
C CYS A 80 -11.82 -6.28 4.95
N PRO A 81 -11.24 -7.46 4.64
CA PRO A 81 -11.82 -8.33 3.63
C PRO A 81 -13.23 -8.80 4.02
N ASP A 82 -13.99 -9.26 3.03
CA ASP A 82 -15.23 -9.98 3.24
C ASP A 82 -14.90 -11.45 3.57
N ALA A 83 -15.04 -11.81 4.85
CA ALA A 83 -14.86 -13.17 5.31
C ALA A 83 -16.11 -14.04 5.10
N GLY A 84 -17.26 -13.40 4.88
CA GLY A 84 -18.60 -14.00 4.96
C GLY A 84 -19.28 -14.29 3.61
N ASN A 85 -18.64 -13.97 2.48
CA ASN A 85 -19.25 -14.01 1.15
C ASN A 85 -20.54 -13.16 1.10
N SER A 86 -20.48 -11.95 1.66
CA SER A 86 -21.61 -11.01 1.74
C SER A 86 -21.43 -9.77 0.86
N GLY A 87 -20.21 -9.57 0.34
CA GLY A 87 -19.73 -8.35 -0.28
C GLY A 87 -19.32 -7.26 0.71
N SER A 88 -19.43 -7.47 2.02
CA SER A 88 -19.12 -6.46 3.03
C SER A 88 -18.02 -6.92 3.98
N SER A 89 -17.24 -5.97 4.51
CA SER A 89 -16.34 -6.23 5.64
C SER A 89 -17.15 -6.69 6.87
N THR A 90 -17.06 -7.97 7.23
CA THR A 90 -17.72 -8.49 8.43
C THR A 90 -16.94 -8.12 9.69
N LEU A 91 -17.64 -7.93 10.82
CA LEU A 91 -16.99 -7.66 12.09
C LEU A 91 -16.08 -8.85 12.45
N GLY A 92 -14.81 -8.57 12.77
CA GLY A 92 -13.82 -9.59 13.09
C GLY A 92 -13.07 -10.18 11.89
N ALA A 93 -13.44 -9.85 10.65
CA ALA A 93 -12.79 -10.37 9.43
C ALA A 93 -11.28 -10.08 9.34
N CYS A 94 -10.81 -9.08 10.09
CA CYS A 94 -9.42 -8.65 10.11
C CYS A 94 -8.59 -9.24 11.25
N GLY A 95 -9.13 -10.11 12.11
CA GLY A 95 -8.37 -10.68 13.22
C GLY A 95 -7.69 -9.63 14.14
N ALA A 96 -6.50 -9.96 14.64
CA ALA A 96 -5.76 -9.17 15.63
C ALA A 96 -4.99 -7.98 15.03
N ARG A 97 -4.75 -6.92 15.82
CA ARG A 97 -3.98 -5.74 15.40
C ARG A 97 -2.60 -6.10 14.85
N SER A 98 -2.13 -5.37 13.84
CA SER A 98 -0.83 -5.56 13.18
C SER A 98 -0.64 -6.88 12.42
N ILE A 99 -1.58 -7.82 12.50
CA ILE A 99 -1.59 -9.04 11.70
C ILE A 99 -2.33 -8.79 10.37
N PRO A 100 -1.79 -9.22 9.22
CA PRO A 100 -2.49 -9.10 7.94
C PRO A 100 -3.74 -9.97 7.89
N SER A 101 -4.62 -9.71 6.92
CA SER A 101 -5.86 -10.49 6.74
C SER A 101 -6.15 -10.68 5.26
N LEU A 102 -6.80 -11.80 4.93
CA LEU A 102 -7.08 -12.24 3.57
C LEU A 102 -8.48 -12.82 3.53
N GLY A 103 -9.23 -12.43 2.50
CA GLY A 103 -10.57 -12.94 2.22
C GLY A 103 -11.05 -12.42 0.87
N ARG A 104 -12.37 -12.36 0.66
CA ARG A 104 -12.95 -11.84 -0.58
C ARG A 104 -12.89 -10.31 -0.60
N LEU A 105 -12.91 -9.72 -1.79
CA LEU A 105 -13.02 -8.27 -1.94
C LEU A 105 -14.37 -7.77 -1.38
N PRO A 106 -14.38 -6.81 -0.44
CA PRO A 106 -15.61 -6.30 0.17
C PRO A 106 -16.28 -5.25 -0.74
N TRP A 107 -16.74 -5.67 -1.92
CA TRP A 107 -17.25 -4.80 -2.98
C TRP A 107 -18.39 -3.87 -2.55
N ARG A 108 -19.31 -4.30 -1.67
CA ARG A 108 -20.37 -3.42 -1.09
C ARG A 108 -19.77 -2.36 -0.19
N THR A 109 -18.79 -2.71 0.65
CA THR A 109 -18.09 -1.74 1.50
C THR A 109 -17.33 -0.71 0.67
N LEU A 110 -16.86 -1.10 -0.51
CA LEU A 110 -16.20 -0.23 -1.49
C LEU A 110 -17.17 0.53 -2.41
N ALA A 111 -18.49 0.35 -2.24
CA ALA A 111 -19.53 0.89 -3.11
C ALA A 111 -19.33 0.55 -4.60
N LEU A 112 -18.79 -0.63 -4.87
CA LEU A 112 -18.60 -1.18 -6.20
C LEU A 112 -19.76 -2.11 -6.59
N PRO A 113 -19.98 -2.35 -7.89
CA PRO A 113 -20.68 -3.56 -8.31
C PRO A 113 -19.88 -4.80 -7.90
N GLU A 114 -20.50 -5.97 -7.97
CA GLU A 114 -19.84 -7.24 -7.72
C GLU A 114 -18.82 -7.55 -8.84
N LEU A 115 -17.57 -7.14 -8.61
CA LEU A 115 -16.49 -7.34 -9.57
C LEU A 115 -16.11 -8.81 -9.67
N ARG A 116 -16.06 -9.30 -10.91
CA ARG A 116 -15.64 -10.65 -11.26
C ARG A 116 -14.52 -10.61 -12.28
N ASP A 117 -13.64 -11.58 -12.21
CA ASP A 117 -12.57 -11.75 -13.17
C ASP A 117 -13.08 -12.31 -14.51
N GLY A 118 -12.17 -12.52 -15.47
CA GLY A 118 -12.50 -13.06 -16.79
C GLY A 118 -13.08 -14.48 -16.81
N TRP A 119 -12.98 -15.21 -15.71
CA TRP A 119 -13.48 -16.57 -15.52
C TRP A 119 -14.69 -16.60 -14.58
N HIS A 120 -15.30 -15.42 -14.34
CA HIS A 120 -16.49 -15.23 -13.50
C HIS A 120 -16.26 -15.49 -12.00
N GLU A 121 -15.02 -15.45 -11.55
CA GLU A 121 -14.67 -15.62 -10.14
C GLU A 121 -14.65 -14.28 -9.42
N CYS A 122 -15.03 -14.28 -8.14
CA CYS A 122 -14.90 -13.09 -7.32
C CYS A 122 -13.44 -12.80 -7.00
N LEU A 123 -13.12 -11.51 -6.88
CA LEU A 123 -11.78 -11.08 -6.48
C LEU A 123 -11.53 -11.37 -4.99
N TRP A 124 -10.28 -11.72 -4.69
CA TRP A 124 -9.76 -11.84 -3.33
C TRP A 124 -8.91 -10.63 -2.97
N TYR A 125 -8.73 -10.41 -1.67
CA TYR A 125 -8.14 -9.21 -1.14
C TYR A 125 -7.39 -9.48 0.17
N ALA A 126 -6.11 -9.13 0.18
CA ALA A 126 -5.24 -9.11 1.34
C ALA A 126 -5.01 -7.66 1.79
N VAL A 127 -5.05 -7.42 3.10
CA VAL A 127 -4.78 -6.11 3.73
C VAL A 127 -3.75 -6.26 4.83
N ALA A 128 -2.76 -5.36 4.85
CA ALA A 128 -1.73 -5.34 5.88
C ALA A 128 -2.30 -4.80 7.20
N GLY A 129 -1.81 -5.36 8.30
CA GLY A 129 -2.16 -4.91 9.66
C GLY A 129 -1.72 -3.48 9.97
N SER A 130 -0.79 -2.93 9.19
CA SER A 130 -0.29 -1.55 9.26
C SER A 130 -1.26 -0.50 8.70
N VAL A 131 -2.30 -0.91 7.97
CA VAL A 131 -3.24 0.02 7.31
C VAL A 131 -4.72 -0.36 7.45
N LYS A 132 -5.05 -1.53 7.98
CA LYS A 132 -6.47 -1.92 8.12
C LYS A 132 -7.26 -1.01 9.06
N ASN A 133 -8.52 -0.81 8.75
CA ASN A 133 -9.43 0.08 9.49
C ASN A 133 -9.94 -0.52 10.82
N ASN A 134 -9.81 -1.82 11.03
CA ASN A 134 -10.24 -2.47 12.26
C ASN A 134 -9.54 -3.82 12.50
N PRO A 135 -8.95 -4.09 13.67
CA PRO A 135 -8.51 -3.08 14.63
C PRO A 135 -7.43 -2.20 13.99
N LYS A 136 -7.53 -0.89 14.23
CA LYS A 136 -6.60 0.11 13.68
C LYS A 136 -5.16 -0.13 14.15
N PRO A 137 -4.16 0.15 13.31
CA PRO A 137 -2.77 0.16 13.73
C PRO A 137 -2.54 1.22 14.82
N LEU A 138 -1.43 1.11 15.56
CA LEU A 138 -1.03 2.13 16.53
C LEU A 138 -0.51 3.40 15.87
N VAL A 139 0.08 3.26 14.68
CA VAL A 139 0.67 4.33 13.89
C VAL A 139 0.29 4.11 12.43
N LEU A 140 -0.25 5.14 11.78
CA LEU A 140 -0.49 5.17 10.34
C LEU A 140 -0.02 6.49 9.75
N ASN A 141 0.99 6.43 8.87
CA ASN A 141 1.55 7.56 8.12
C ASN A 141 2.21 7.05 6.82
N TRP A 142 3.00 7.86 6.12
CA TRP A 142 3.68 7.46 4.88
C TRP A 142 4.83 6.46 5.08
N ASP A 143 5.26 6.25 6.32
CA ASP A 143 6.24 5.24 6.74
C ASP A 143 5.61 3.96 7.29
N SER A 144 4.29 3.81 7.19
CA SER A 144 3.63 2.55 7.53
C SER A 144 4.19 1.40 6.68
N PRO A 145 4.66 0.31 7.31
CA PRO A 145 5.34 -0.77 6.59
C PRO A 145 4.37 -1.59 5.75
N GLY A 146 4.82 -2.05 4.59
CA GLY A 146 4.19 -3.14 3.86
C GLY A 146 4.40 -4.47 4.59
N GLN A 147 3.58 -5.47 4.23
CA GLN A 147 3.66 -6.81 4.80
C GLN A 147 3.65 -7.91 3.74
N PHE A 148 3.53 -7.55 2.47
CA PHE A 148 3.34 -8.50 1.38
C PHE A 148 4.49 -8.41 0.37
N GLY A 149 5.32 -9.45 0.34
CA GLY A 149 6.32 -9.64 -0.70
C GLY A 149 5.64 -10.11 -1.99
N LEU A 150 5.96 -9.47 -3.11
CA LEU A 150 5.43 -9.85 -4.42
C LEU A 150 6.54 -10.49 -5.25
N PHE A 151 6.22 -11.60 -5.92
CA PHE A 151 7.17 -12.32 -6.76
C PHE A 151 6.59 -12.56 -8.14
N ASP A 152 7.43 -12.43 -9.16
CA ASP A 152 7.08 -12.85 -10.51
C ASP A 152 7.11 -14.38 -10.66
N ARG A 153 6.79 -14.86 -11.86
CA ARG A 153 6.78 -16.30 -12.15
C ARG A 153 8.15 -16.96 -12.01
N ALA A 154 9.23 -16.22 -12.21
CA ALA A 154 10.59 -16.70 -12.06
C ALA A 154 11.07 -16.68 -10.60
N GLY A 155 10.22 -16.25 -9.66
CA GLY A 155 10.58 -16.11 -8.25
C GLY A 155 11.40 -14.85 -7.96
N ARG A 156 11.44 -13.88 -8.89
CA ARG A 156 12.10 -12.60 -8.68
C ARG A 156 11.15 -11.66 -7.97
N GLN A 157 11.65 -10.95 -6.97
CA GLN A 157 10.86 -9.97 -6.24
C GLN A 157 10.43 -8.81 -7.17
N ILE A 158 9.16 -8.44 -7.09
CA ILE A 158 8.59 -7.25 -7.73
C ILE A 158 8.64 -6.14 -6.68
N ALA A 159 9.35 -5.05 -7.00
CA ALA A 159 9.42 -3.90 -6.11
C ALA A 159 8.06 -3.18 -6.05
N VAL A 160 7.58 -2.93 -4.84
CA VAL A 160 6.35 -2.17 -4.59
C VAL A 160 6.68 -0.73 -4.16
N ALA A 161 5.78 0.21 -4.46
CA ALA A 161 5.89 1.61 -4.06
C ALA A 161 5.84 1.77 -2.53
N GLY A 162 7.00 1.82 -1.90
CA GLY A 162 7.14 1.93 -0.46
C GLY A 162 8.60 1.81 -0.03
N PRO A 163 8.91 2.07 1.25
CA PRO A 163 10.28 2.12 1.73
C PRO A 163 10.94 0.74 1.81
N ASP A 164 10.15 -0.27 2.12
CA ASP A 164 10.51 -1.69 2.28
C ASP A 164 10.31 -2.50 1.00
N SER A 165 9.78 -1.87 -0.06
CA SER A 165 9.38 -2.51 -1.31
C SER A 165 8.33 -3.61 -1.15
N LEU A 166 7.52 -3.54 -0.08
CA LEU A 166 6.43 -4.47 0.21
C LEU A 166 5.06 -3.81 -0.01
N ALA A 167 4.07 -4.59 -0.43
CA ALA A 167 2.70 -4.11 -0.55
C ALA A 167 1.99 -4.05 0.80
N ILE A 168 1.08 -3.09 0.92
CA ILE A 168 0.12 -2.96 2.04
C ILE A 168 -1.24 -3.57 1.71
N ALA A 169 -1.52 -3.81 0.42
CA ALA A 169 -2.68 -4.56 -0.04
C ALA A 169 -2.40 -5.29 -1.35
N VAL A 170 -3.02 -6.44 -1.51
CA VAL A 170 -2.97 -7.26 -2.73
C VAL A 170 -4.41 -7.64 -3.10
N ILE A 171 -4.79 -7.39 -4.36
CA ILE A 171 -6.04 -7.83 -4.95
C ILE A 171 -5.70 -8.96 -5.91
N ILE A 172 -6.45 -10.05 -5.85
CA ILE A 172 -6.14 -11.29 -6.54
C ILE A 172 -7.34 -11.71 -7.39
N ALA A 173 -7.11 -11.94 -8.67
CA ALA A 173 -8.05 -12.59 -9.56
C ALA A 173 -7.67 -14.07 -9.70
N PRO A 174 -8.50 -15.02 -9.22
CA PRO A 174 -8.18 -16.45 -9.18
C PRO A 174 -7.99 -17.12 -10.54
N GLY A 175 -8.41 -16.49 -11.64
CA GLY A 175 -8.30 -17.04 -12.97
C GLY A 175 -9.12 -18.33 -13.16
N ALA A 176 -8.74 -19.11 -14.18
CA ALA A 176 -9.37 -20.39 -14.45
C ALA A 176 -9.09 -21.39 -13.31
N ALA A 177 -10.07 -22.23 -12.95
CA ALA A 177 -9.80 -23.32 -12.02
C ALA A 177 -8.70 -24.25 -12.56
N LEU A 178 -7.63 -24.45 -11.77
CA LEU A 178 -6.57 -25.41 -12.07
C LEU A 178 -7.04 -26.85 -11.79
N THR A 179 -6.26 -27.83 -12.27
CA THR A 179 -6.59 -29.24 -12.02
C THR A 179 -6.59 -29.52 -10.52
N GLY A 180 -7.71 -30.01 -9.99
CA GLY A 180 -7.89 -30.28 -8.56
C GLY A 180 -8.54 -29.14 -7.77
N GLN A 181 -8.66 -27.94 -8.34
CA GLN A 181 -9.47 -26.87 -7.76
C GLN A 181 -10.95 -27.13 -8.04
N ILE A 182 -11.73 -27.36 -6.98
CA ILE A 182 -13.19 -27.55 -7.08
C ILE A 182 -13.88 -26.38 -6.39
N ARG A 183 -14.34 -25.41 -7.18
CA ARG A 183 -14.96 -24.16 -6.72
C ARG A 183 -16.48 -24.28 -6.68
N ILE A 184 -16.99 -25.10 -5.77
CA ILE A 184 -18.45 -25.37 -5.67
C ILE A 184 -19.15 -24.15 -5.05
N ASN A 185 -20.19 -23.65 -5.72
CA ASN A 185 -21.09 -22.68 -5.11
C ASN A 185 -22.07 -23.40 -4.17
N THR A 186 -22.05 -23.09 -2.87
CA THR A 186 -22.95 -23.70 -1.89
C THR A 186 -24.25 -22.93 -1.67
N GLY A 187 -24.49 -21.87 -2.45
CA GLY A 187 -25.64 -20.96 -2.29
C GLY A 187 -25.52 -20.01 -1.10
N ALA A 188 -24.35 -19.95 -0.47
CA ALA A 188 -24.11 -19.19 0.75
C ALA A 188 -23.77 -17.70 0.53
N GLY A 189 -23.76 -17.24 -0.72
CA GLY A 189 -23.44 -15.86 -1.08
C GLY A 189 -23.42 -15.65 -2.60
N PRO A 190 -23.09 -14.44 -3.06
CA PRO A 190 -23.01 -14.14 -4.48
C PRO A 190 -21.81 -14.82 -5.16
N CYS A 191 -20.70 -15.02 -4.46
CA CYS A 191 -19.51 -15.66 -5.01
C CYS A 191 -19.59 -17.18 -4.93
N PRO A 192 -18.97 -17.91 -5.87
CA PRO A 192 -18.71 -19.34 -5.69
C PRO A 192 -17.94 -19.62 -4.38
N GLY A 193 -18.09 -20.83 -3.85
CA GLY A 193 -17.59 -21.23 -2.53
C GLY A 193 -18.68 -21.22 -1.45
N SER A 194 -18.21 -21.31 -0.20
CA SER A 194 -19.01 -21.27 1.01
C SER A 194 -19.22 -19.85 1.56
N ALA A 195 -19.80 -19.75 2.76
CA ALA A 195 -19.84 -18.49 3.52
C ALA A 195 -18.49 -18.14 4.15
N SER A 196 -17.48 -19.00 4.08
CA SER A 196 -16.23 -18.87 4.83
C SER A 196 -15.06 -18.70 3.88
N ALA A 197 -14.54 -17.47 3.80
CA ALA A 197 -13.38 -17.18 2.95
C ALA A 197 -12.14 -18.00 3.32
N ILE A 198 -11.95 -18.32 4.61
CA ILE A 198 -10.79 -19.11 5.03
C ILE A 198 -10.90 -20.58 4.61
N ASP A 199 -12.10 -21.16 4.64
CA ASP A 199 -12.32 -22.54 4.22
C ASP A 199 -12.23 -22.70 2.70
N ASP A 200 -12.61 -21.66 1.97
CA ASP A 200 -12.58 -21.65 0.50
C ASP A 200 -11.17 -21.38 -0.04
N LEU A 201 -10.28 -20.74 0.72
CA LEU A 201 -8.97 -20.27 0.25
C LEU A 201 -8.18 -21.29 -0.58
N PRO A 202 -8.03 -22.58 -0.16
CA PRO A 202 -7.25 -23.56 -0.90
C PRO A 202 -7.86 -23.97 -2.26
N ALA A 203 -9.16 -23.70 -2.48
CA ALA A 203 -9.84 -24.01 -3.74
C ALA A 203 -9.73 -22.88 -4.78
N PHE A 204 -9.38 -21.67 -4.34
CA PHE A 204 -9.33 -20.49 -5.20
C PHE A 204 -7.93 -19.94 -5.40
N LEU A 205 -7.09 -19.91 -4.36
CA LEU A 205 -5.75 -19.33 -4.45
C LEU A 205 -4.68 -20.42 -4.60
N ASP A 206 -3.72 -20.13 -5.44
CA ASP A 206 -2.60 -21.01 -5.73
C ASP A 206 -1.55 -20.97 -4.61
N GLY A 207 -0.76 -22.04 -4.47
CA GLY A 207 0.19 -22.24 -3.34
C GLY A 207 1.30 -21.18 -3.18
N GLY A 208 1.38 -20.20 -4.08
CA GLY A 208 2.24 -19.03 -3.97
C GLY A 208 1.65 -17.84 -3.19
N ASN A 209 0.39 -17.92 -2.76
CA ASN A 209 -0.32 -16.86 -2.06
C ASN A 209 -0.58 -17.26 -0.60
N SER A 210 0.15 -16.65 0.33
CA SER A 210 0.13 -17.04 1.74
C SER A 210 0.24 -15.85 2.70
N LEU A 211 -0.49 -15.95 3.82
CA LEU A 211 -0.34 -15.05 4.98
C LEU A 211 0.64 -15.58 6.04
N VAL A 212 1.35 -16.67 5.77
CA VAL A 212 2.43 -17.15 6.65
C VAL A 212 3.59 -16.16 6.57
N VAL A 213 4.06 -15.66 7.70
CA VAL A 213 5.16 -14.67 7.74
C VAL A 213 6.48 -15.33 7.30
N PRO A 214 7.20 -14.79 6.30
CA PRO A 214 6.86 -13.59 5.52
C PRO A 214 5.73 -13.84 4.51
N SER A 215 4.68 -13.01 4.56
CA SER A 215 3.52 -13.16 3.68
C SER A 215 3.92 -12.81 2.24
N ASN A 216 3.75 -13.77 1.33
CA ASN A 216 4.20 -13.66 -0.05
C ASN A 216 3.07 -13.99 -1.01
N PHE A 217 3.08 -13.29 -2.15
CA PHE A 217 2.13 -13.49 -3.24
C PHE A 217 2.88 -13.61 -4.56
N ARG A 218 2.40 -14.49 -5.44
CA ARG A 218 3.03 -14.78 -6.72
C ARG A 218 2.14 -14.32 -7.87
N GLN A 219 2.70 -13.50 -8.75
CA GLN A 219 2.08 -13.11 -10.01
C GLN A 219 2.05 -14.31 -10.96
N GLY A 220 0.86 -14.84 -11.19
CA GLY A 220 0.60 -15.98 -12.04
C GLY A 220 0.46 -15.64 -13.52
N GLY A 221 0.08 -16.67 -14.28
CA GLY A 221 -0.02 -16.62 -15.72
C GLY A 221 -1.10 -17.42 -16.37
N THR A 222 -1.60 -16.91 -17.49
CA THR A 222 -2.67 -17.55 -18.27
C THR A 222 -2.34 -18.95 -18.78
N ALA A 223 -1.06 -19.31 -18.91
CA ALA A 223 -0.62 -20.65 -19.32
C ALA A 223 0.12 -21.41 -18.20
N ASP A 224 0.19 -20.86 -16.98
CA ASP A 224 0.88 -21.51 -15.87
C ASP A 224 -0.10 -22.48 -15.18
N LEU A 225 0.20 -23.77 -15.29
CA LEU A 225 -0.59 -24.84 -14.70
C LEU A 225 -0.29 -25.03 -13.20
N ALA A 226 0.74 -24.36 -12.68
CA ALA A 226 1.13 -24.37 -11.27
C ALA A 226 0.63 -23.14 -10.51
N GLY A 227 0.25 -22.06 -11.22
CA GLY A 227 -0.43 -20.91 -10.62
C GLY A 227 -0.79 -19.82 -11.64
N ASN A 228 -2.08 -19.53 -11.76
CA ASN A 228 -2.64 -18.56 -12.71
C ASN A 228 -3.28 -17.32 -12.04
N ASP A 229 -3.15 -17.18 -10.72
CA ASP A 229 -3.58 -15.99 -9.98
C ASP A 229 -2.98 -14.69 -10.53
N VAL A 230 -3.81 -13.72 -10.93
CA VAL A 230 -3.35 -12.41 -11.40
C VAL A 230 -3.47 -11.38 -10.28
N LEU A 231 -2.41 -10.62 -10.04
CA LEU A 231 -2.35 -9.67 -8.93
C LEU A 231 -2.49 -8.22 -9.41
N ALA A 232 -3.13 -7.41 -8.58
CA ALA A 232 -2.88 -5.99 -8.47
C ALA A 232 -2.51 -5.67 -7.01
N TRP A 233 -1.80 -4.58 -6.77
CA TRP A 233 -1.32 -4.25 -5.44
C TRP A 233 -1.30 -2.75 -5.18
N ILE A 234 -1.20 -2.42 -3.90
CA ILE A 234 -1.10 -1.06 -3.39
C ILE A 234 0.09 -1.03 -2.45
N GLY A 235 1.02 -0.12 -2.71
CA GLY A 235 2.08 0.27 -1.79
C GLY A 235 1.65 1.44 -0.91
N ILE A 236 2.38 1.70 0.19
CA ILE A 236 2.05 2.84 1.06
C ILE A 236 2.20 4.17 0.31
N ASP A 237 3.20 4.26 -0.58
CA ASP A 237 3.43 5.46 -1.39
C ASP A 237 2.26 5.74 -2.35
N ASP A 238 1.55 4.71 -2.85
CA ASP A 238 0.38 4.91 -3.72
C ASP A 238 -0.74 5.69 -3.02
N ILE A 239 -0.99 5.38 -1.74
CA ILE A 239 -2.00 6.07 -0.93
C ILE A 239 -1.57 7.51 -0.67
N HIS A 240 -0.31 7.72 -0.27
CA HIS A 240 0.16 9.07 0.07
C HIS A 240 0.39 9.95 -1.15
N ASP A 241 0.73 9.37 -2.31
CA ASP A 241 0.72 10.08 -3.60
C ASP A 241 -0.69 10.54 -3.98
N ALA A 242 -1.71 9.73 -3.69
CA ALA A 242 -3.10 10.12 -3.88
C ALA A 242 -3.54 11.20 -2.87
N LEU A 243 -3.12 11.10 -1.60
CA LEU A 243 -3.39 12.12 -0.58
C LEU A 243 -2.73 13.45 -0.91
N ARG A 244 -1.47 13.44 -1.37
CA ARG A 244 -0.73 14.64 -1.76
C ARG A 244 -1.42 15.46 -2.84
N ARG A 245 -2.19 14.81 -3.72
CA ARG A 245 -2.99 15.46 -4.75
C ARG A 245 -4.26 16.14 -4.21
N ARG A 246 -4.66 15.89 -2.97
CA ARG A 246 -5.81 16.57 -2.36
C ARG A 246 -5.42 17.98 -1.92
N HIS A 247 -6.33 18.92 -2.14
CA HIS A 247 -6.15 20.32 -1.77
C HIS A 247 -5.97 20.57 -0.26
N ASP A 248 -6.54 19.72 0.59
CA ASP A 248 -6.56 19.87 2.05
C ASP A 248 -5.45 19.07 2.77
N HIS A 249 -4.69 18.26 2.04
CA HIS A 249 -3.71 17.35 2.65
C HIS A 249 -2.55 18.11 3.29
N ALA A 250 -1.95 19.07 2.58
CA ALA A 250 -0.85 19.86 3.10
C ALA A 250 -1.27 20.63 4.37
N ASP A 251 -2.43 21.30 4.34
CA ASP A 251 -3.00 22.01 5.48
C ASP A 251 -3.23 21.10 6.68
N ARG A 252 -3.65 19.85 6.44
CA ARG A 252 -3.84 18.87 7.51
C ARG A 252 -2.51 18.49 8.18
N ILE A 253 -1.46 18.22 7.42
CA ILE A 253 -0.13 17.92 7.97
C ILE A 253 0.44 19.14 8.71
N GLU A 254 0.27 20.31 8.12
CA GLU A 254 0.65 21.60 8.70
C GLU A 254 -0.02 21.83 10.07
N GLN A 255 -1.33 21.57 10.18
CA GLN A 255 -2.06 21.69 11.45
C GLN A 255 -1.57 20.71 12.53
N ILE A 256 -1.13 19.50 12.15
CA ILE A 256 -0.53 18.56 13.10
C ILE A 256 0.78 19.14 13.64
N GLY A 257 1.63 19.67 12.76
CA GLY A 257 2.89 20.32 13.14
C GLY A 257 2.70 21.57 14.00
N ALA A 258 1.73 22.42 13.65
CA ALA A 258 1.42 23.62 14.43
C ALA A 258 0.93 23.28 15.85
N ARG A 259 0.04 22.29 15.99
CA ARG A 259 -0.43 21.82 17.31
C ARG A 259 0.69 21.19 18.12
N ALA A 260 1.56 20.40 17.48
CA ALA A 260 2.75 19.84 18.11
C ALA A 260 3.69 20.94 18.62
N ALA A 261 3.91 22.00 17.84
CA ALA A 261 4.73 23.15 18.24
C ALA A 261 4.15 23.86 19.46
N THR A 262 2.85 24.17 19.48
CA THR A 262 2.19 24.80 20.64
C THR A 262 2.27 23.92 21.88
N ALA A 263 2.06 22.60 21.74
CA ALA A 263 2.13 21.69 22.87
C ALA A 263 3.57 21.50 23.39
N LEU A 264 4.55 21.49 22.48
CA LEU A 264 5.97 21.46 22.83
C LEU A 264 6.40 22.74 23.57
N ASP A 265 5.94 23.91 23.12
CA ASP A 265 6.19 25.19 23.80
C ASP A 265 5.69 25.15 25.26
N ALA A 266 4.46 24.69 25.47
CA ALA A 266 3.92 24.50 26.81
C ALA A 266 4.74 23.50 27.63
N ALA A 267 5.18 22.38 27.03
CA ALA A 267 5.94 21.34 27.71
C ALA A 267 7.35 21.81 28.11
N LEU A 268 8.00 22.62 27.27
CA LEU A 268 9.32 23.22 27.54
C LEU A 268 9.30 24.25 28.68
N ALA A 269 8.13 24.68 29.16
CA ALA A 269 8.05 25.47 30.39
C ALA A 269 8.36 24.65 31.65
N SER A 270 8.31 23.32 31.57
CA SER A 270 8.74 22.43 32.66
C SER A 270 10.28 22.34 32.70
N PRO A 271 10.93 22.62 33.84
CA PRO A 271 12.39 22.67 33.93
C PRO A 271 13.05 21.31 33.62
N ASP A 272 12.36 20.20 33.88
CA ASP A 272 12.90 18.86 33.71
C ASP A 272 12.63 18.27 32.32
N PHE A 273 11.86 18.94 31.46
CA PHE A 273 11.45 18.39 30.16
C PHE A 273 12.64 18.02 29.29
N ILE A 274 13.60 18.95 29.15
CA ILE A 274 14.80 18.75 28.32
C ILE A 274 15.61 17.57 28.84
N ALA A 275 15.91 17.55 30.14
CA ALA A 275 16.69 16.50 30.77
C ALA A 275 16.01 15.12 30.71
N THR A 276 14.67 15.08 30.70
CA THR A 276 13.89 13.83 30.70
C THR A 276 13.70 13.25 29.30
N HIS A 277 13.56 14.10 28.28
CA HIS A 277 13.08 13.68 26.95
C HIS A 277 14.08 13.88 25.82
N LEU A 278 15.13 14.68 26.02
CA LEU A 278 16.13 15.01 24.99
C LEU A 278 17.53 14.57 25.43
N THR A 279 18.45 14.48 24.49
CA THR A 279 19.84 14.09 24.74
C THR A 279 20.79 15.15 24.17
N ALA A 280 21.73 15.62 24.99
CA ALA A 280 22.75 16.55 24.54
C ALA A 280 23.91 15.80 23.86
N ALA A 281 24.28 16.22 22.65
CA ALA A 281 25.52 15.78 22.02
C ALA A 281 26.73 16.29 22.82
N ALA A 282 27.81 15.53 22.84
CA ALA A 282 29.04 15.93 23.54
C ALA A 282 29.57 17.25 22.96
N GLY A 283 29.62 18.31 23.78
CA GLY A 283 30.04 19.65 23.36
C GLY A 283 29.00 20.43 22.54
N GLY A 284 27.80 19.88 22.35
CA GLY A 284 26.68 20.56 21.69
C GLY A 284 26.05 21.64 22.57
N LEU A 285 25.43 22.64 21.93
CA LEU A 285 24.68 23.71 22.63
C LEU A 285 23.19 23.37 22.80
N VAL A 286 22.69 22.41 22.03
CA VAL A 286 21.30 21.94 22.09
C VAL A 286 21.23 20.47 22.46
N ALA A 287 20.16 20.12 23.19
CA ALA A 287 19.71 18.76 23.36
C ALA A 287 18.70 18.42 22.27
N THR A 288 18.83 17.22 21.71
CA THR A 288 18.03 16.75 20.59
C THR A 288 17.28 15.48 20.94
N GLY A 289 16.10 15.29 20.35
CA GLY A 289 15.35 14.04 20.50
C GLY A 289 14.13 13.96 19.58
N PRO A 290 13.45 12.79 19.57
CA PRO A 290 12.17 12.64 18.88
C PRO A 290 11.07 13.42 19.62
N LEU A 291 9.98 13.74 18.90
CA LEU A 291 8.80 14.34 19.52
C LEU A 291 8.09 13.33 20.46
N PRO A 292 7.83 13.67 21.74
CA PRO A 292 7.22 12.76 22.71
C PRO A 292 5.80 12.29 22.36
N LEU A 293 5.27 11.33 23.13
CA LEU A 293 3.88 10.86 22.97
C LEU A 293 2.90 12.01 23.28
N SER A 294 1.69 11.92 22.72
CA SER A 294 0.62 12.87 23.01
C SER A 294 0.31 13.01 24.50
N THR A 295 0.51 11.95 25.29
CA THR A 295 0.32 11.95 26.74
C THR A 295 1.33 12.83 27.47
N VAL A 296 2.58 12.88 26.98
CA VAL A 296 3.63 13.75 27.52
C VAL A 296 3.35 15.22 27.17
N LEU A 297 2.84 15.47 25.96
CA LEU A 297 2.49 16.82 25.50
C LEU A 297 1.05 17.24 25.85
N ALA A 298 0.35 16.45 26.67
CA ALA A 298 -1.03 16.70 27.10
C ALA A 298 -2.04 17.00 25.97
N LEU A 299 -1.85 16.40 24.78
CA LEU A 299 -2.77 16.55 23.65
C LEU A 299 -4.01 15.64 23.82
N PRO A 300 -5.24 16.18 23.74
CA PRO A 300 -6.46 15.41 23.96
C PRO A 300 -7.09 14.85 22.67
N GLY A 301 -7.95 13.84 22.83
CA GLY A 301 -8.91 13.38 21.82
C GLY A 301 -8.31 13.02 20.46
N GLU A 302 -8.94 13.48 19.39
CA GLU A 302 -8.51 13.26 18.00
C GLU A 302 -7.11 13.84 17.70
N HIS A 303 -6.72 14.92 18.37
CA HIS A 303 -5.40 15.53 18.19
C HIS A 303 -4.30 14.61 18.73
N ALA A 304 -4.59 13.85 19.78
CA ALA A 304 -3.67 12.84 20.32
C ALA A 304 -3.40 11.72 19.29
N VAL A 305 -4.45 11.27 18.59
CA VAL A 305 -4.34 10.22 17.58
C VAL A 305 -3.54 10.72 16.38
N ALA A 306 -3.87 11.90 15.86
CA ALA A 306 -3.13 12.51 14.76
C ALA A 306 -1.66 12.76 15.15
N HIS A 307 -1.39 13.29 16.34
CA HIS A 307 -0.04 13.47 16.85
C HIS A 307 0.75 12.16 16.89
N ASN A 308 0.19 11.10 17.49
CA ASN A 308 0.91 9.83 17.63
C ASN A 308 1.16 9.13 16.28
N ASN A 309 0.29 9.32 15.28
CA ASN A 309 0.52 8.83 13.94
C ASN A 309 1.72 9.51 13.25
N TRP A 310 1.99 10.78 13.55
CA TRP A 310 2.94 11.60 12.79
C TRP A 310 4.18 12.01 13.58
N ARG A 311 4.20 11.87 14.92
CA ARG A 311 5.28 12.35 15.79
C ARG A 311 6.67 11.87 15.40
N ASP A 312 6.77 10.69 14.80
CA ASP A 312 8.05 10.12 14.38
C ASP A 312 8.69 10.91 13.23
N GLN A 313 7.92 11.70 12.50
CA GLN A 313 8.41 12.57 11.43
C GLN A 313 9.02 13.87 11.97
N PHE A 314 8.87 14.12 13.28
CA PHE A 314 9.32 15.34 13.92
C PHE A 314 10.57 15.11 14.77
N ARG A 315 11.40 16.14 14.85
CA ARG A 315 12.64 16.19 15.63
C ARG A 315 12.66 17.48 16.44
N ILE A 316 13.14 17.40 17.68
CA ILE A 316 13.28 18.55 18.57
C ILE A 316 14.77 18.86 18.72
N ALA A 317 15.13 20.14 18.64
CA ALA A 317 16.42 20.65 19.10
C ALA A 317 16.17 21.83 20.06
N ALA A 318 16.52 21.70 21.33
CA ALA A 318 16.27 22.70 22.36
C ALA A 318 17.57 23.12 23.06
N CYS A 319 17.71 24.41 23.38
CA CYS A 319 18.86 24.93 24.12
C CYS A 319 18.93 24.29 25.50
N ILE A 320 20.10 23.78 25.86
CA ILE A 320 20.28 22.98 27.08
C ILE A 320 19.91 23.77 28.34
N ASP A 321 20.16 25.08 28.35
CA ASP A 321 19.86 25.98 29.46
C ASP A 321 18.46 26.61 29.40
N GLY A 322 17.66 26.26 28.37
CA GLY A 322 16.32 26.80 28.13
C GLY A 322 16.29 28.24 27.61
N THR A 323 17.44 28.88 27.40
CA THR A 323 17.52 30.25 26.86
C THR A 323 17.47 30.23 25.32
N PRO A 324 17.14 31.35 24.66
CA PRO A 324 17.20 31.43 23.20
C PRO A 324 18.64 31.33 22.68
N CYS A 325 18.96 30.22 22.00
CA CYS A 325 20.27 29.96 21.40
C CYS A 325 20.16 29.34 19.99
N VAL A 326 18.98 28.83 19.59
CA VAL A 326 18.74 28.25 18.26
C VAL A 326 18.46 29.34 17.26
N THR A 327 19.23 29.37 16.18
CA THR A 327 18.94 30.22 15.01
C THR A 327 18.17 29.40 13.97
N VAL A 328 16.95 29.82 13.64
CA VAL A 328 16.13 29.26 12.56
C VAL A 328 16.13 30.22 11.37
N HIS A 329 16.55 29.75 10.20
CA HIS A 329 16.45 30.46 8.93
C HIS A 329 15.17 30.04 8.20
N ASP A 330 14.24 30.98 8.05
CA ASP A 330 13.06 30.81 7.20
C ASP A 330 13.47 30.96 5.74
N THR A 331 13.39 29.86 4.98
CA THR A 331 13.81 29.84 3.57
C THR A 331 12.83 30.52 2.61
N ASP A 332 11.58 30.77 3.04
CA ASP A 332 10.59 31.46 2.21
C ASP A 332 10.79 32.97 2.25
N SER A 333 11.08 33.51 3.44
CA SER A 333 11.19 34.95 3.70
C SER A 333 12.63 35.45 3.82
N ASP A 334 13.60 34.54 3.87
CA ASP A 334 15.03 34.80 4.10
C ASP A 334 15.31 35.51 5.46
N THR A 335 14.50 35.21 6.48
CA THR A 335 14.66 35.81 7.82
C THR A 335 15.25 34.84 8.84
N LEU A 336 16.00 35.39 9.80
CA LEU A 336 16.56 34.64 10.92
C LEU A 336 15.74 34.89 12.20
N HIS A 337 15.39 33.81 12.89
CA HIS A 337 14.71 33.82 14.18
C HIS A 337 15.61 33.21 15.26
N LEU A 338 15.65 33.84 16.43
CA LEU A 338 16.34 33.31 17.62
C LEU A 338 15.30 32.70 18.57
N CYS A 339 15.49 31.44 18.93
CA CYS A 339 14.49 30.59 19.56
C CYS A 339 15.12 29.78 20.70
N ARG A 340 14.34 29.41 21.72
CA ARG A 340 14.82 28.45 22.74
C ARG A 340 14.79 27.00 22.25
N ALA A 341 13.97 26.70 21.24
CA ALA A 341 13.98 25.41 20.57
C ALA A 341 13.54 25.53 19.10
N ALA A 342 13.84 24.49 18.32
CA ALA A 342 13.28 24.26 17.00
C ALA A 342 12.52 22.93 16.97
N LEU A 343 11.34 22.95 16.34
CA LEU A 343 10.63 21.75 15.94
C LEU A 343 10.86 21.56 14.43
N LEU A 344 11.58 20.50 14.07
CA LEU A 344 11.89 20.14 12.70
C LEU A 344 10.99 19.02 12.21
N PHE A 345 10.57 19.08 10.96
CA PHE A 345 9.77 18.07 10.29
C PHE A 345 10.36 17.78 8.91
N GLY A 346 10.83 16.55 8.71
CA GLY A 346 11.63 16.14 7.55
C GLY A 346 10.82 15.75 6.30
N GLY A 347 9.58 16.23 6.20
CA GLY A 347 8.72 15.95 5.05
C GLY A 347 8.55 14.46 4.69
N GLU A 348 8.16 14.23 3.44
CA GLU A 348 8.14 12.91 2.84
C GLU A 348 9.55 12.42 2.54
N ARG A 349 9.73 11.09 2.50
CA ARG A 349 11.03 10.49 2.18
C ARG A 349 11.55 10.94 0.82
N ILE A 350 12.85 11.18 0.74
CA ILE A 350 13.59 11.12 -0.53
C ILE A 350 13.58 9.66 -1.01
N ARG A 351 12.87 9.37 -2.10
CA ARG A 351 12.60 7.98 -2.53
C ARG A 351 13.71 7.37 -3.39
N GLU A 352 14.52 8.20 -4.04
CA GLU A 352 15.51 7.78 -5.03
C GLU A 352 16.80 8.60 -4.90
N GLY A 353 17.88 8.10 -5.50
CA GLY A 353 19.18 8.77 -5.48
C GLY A 353 20.06 8.42 -4.27
N PRO A 354 21.22 9.09 -4.14
CA PRO A 354 22.19 8.81 -3.08
C PRO A 354 21.68 9.16 -1.68
N ASP A 355 20.81 10.17 -1.58
CA ASP A 355 20.23 10.65 -0.31
C ASP A 355 18.92 9.94 0.04
N ARG A 356 18.67 8.77 -0.55
CA ARG A 356 17.43 8.01 -0.33
C ARG A 356 17.23 7.69 1.14
N GLN A 357 16.04 8.02 1.62
CA GLN A 357 15.57 7.72 2.97
C GLN A 357 14.63 6.51 2.96
N ARG A 358 14.74 5.65 3.99
CA ARG A 358 13.96 4.40 4.10
C ARG A 358 13.08 4.38 5.35
N ARG A 359 13.63 4.69 6.52
CA ARG A 359 12.88 4.73 7.80
C ARG A 359 12.18 3.39 8.15
N THR A 360 12.75 2.25 7.75
CA THR A 360 12.15 0.91 7.91
C THR A 360 12.61 0.15 9.15
N THR A 361 13.84 0.41 9.62
CA THR A 361 14.42 -0.24 10.80
C THR A 361 14.47 0.72 11.98
N THR A 362 14.62 0.19 13.20
CA THR A 362 14.81 1.03 14.40
C THR A 362 16.03 1.96 14.24
N ALA A 363 17.16 1.44 13.76
CA ALA A 363 18.38 2.22 13.56
C ALA A 363 18.18 3.34 12.52
N GLU A 364 17.50 3.05 11.41
CA GLU A 364 17.14 4.09 10.42
C GLU A 364 16.21 5.15 11.03
N ARG A 365 15.27 4.75 11.90
CA ARG A 365 14.34 5.71 12.52
C ARG A 365 15.00 6.55 13.62
N GLU A 366 16.10 6.08 14.20
CA GLU A 366 16.93 6.83 15.15
C GLU A 366 17.88 7.82 14.44
N ASP A 367 18.28 7.54 13.21
CA ASP A 367 19.17 8.40 12.41
C ASP A 367 18.44 9.64 11.89
N ALA A 368 18.93 10.82 12.27
CA ALA A 368 18.36 12.09 11.83
C ALA A 368 18.50 12.33 10.32
N ALA A 369 19.52 11.77 9.66
CA ALA A 369 19.69 11.87 8.22
C ALA A 369 18.62 11.11 7.43
N GLN A 370 17.91 10.20 8.10
CA GLN A 370 16.74 9.56 7.50
C GLN A 370 15.52 10.49 7.45
N TYR A 371 15.54 11.64 8.12
CA TYR A 371 14.42 12.58 8.16
C TYR A 371 14.80 13.92 7.57
N LEU A 372 15.89 14.52 8.06
CA LEU A 372 16.31 15.87 7.74
C LEU A 372 17.23 15.90 6.53
N GLU A 373 17.22 17.02 5.81
CA GLU A 373 17.99 17.25 4.59
C GLU A 373 19.19 18.17 4.85
N GLY A 374 20.25 18.01 4.04
CA GLY A 374 21.41 18.90 4.05
C GLY A 374 22.06 19.09 5.44
N ASP A 375 22.40 20.35 5.76
CA ASP A 375 23.07 20.70 7.01
C ASP A 375 22.22 20.45 8.25
N ASN A 376 20.88 20.38 8.14
CA ASN A 376 20.02 20.17 9.29
C ASN A 376 20.29 18.82 9.96
N ALA A 377 20.51 17.76 9.18
CA ALA A 377 20.84 16.44 9.71
C ALA A 377 22.16 16.46 10.49
N HIS A 378 23.20 17.10 9.93
CA HIS A 378 24.50 17.24 10.58
C HIS A 378 24.41 18.09 11.85
N ASN A 379 23.72 19.22 11.79
CA ASN A 379 23.56 20.15 12.90
C ASN A 379 22.77 19.50 14.04
N TYR A 380 21.74 18.73 13.71
CA TYR A 380 20.96 17.97 14.68
C TYR A 380 21.85 16.94 15.40
N ALA A 381 22.56 16.09 14.65
CA ALA A 381 23.40 15.05 15.23
C ALA A 381 24.57 15.62 16.07
N SER A 382 25.08 16.80 15.69
CA SER A 382 26.23 17.44 16.34
C SER A 382 25.84 18.43 17.45
N GLY A 383 24.55 18.67 17.67
CA GLY A 383 24.08 19.66 18.64
C GLY A 383 24.44 21.11 18.29
N ILE A 384 24.51 21.42 16.99
CA ILE A 384 24.77 22.78 16.46
C ILE A 384 23.43 23.53 16.38
N PRO A 385 23.29 24.72 16.99
CA PRO A 385 22.00 25.40 17.14
C PRO A 385 21.62 26.23 15.90
N ARG A 386 21.69 25.64 14.71
CA ARG A 386 21.40 26.31 13.44
C ARG A 386 20.58 25.39 12.54
N PHE A 387 19.40 25.84 12.15
CA PHE A 387 18.51 25.07 11.28
C PHE A 387 17.88 25.98 10.24
N ALA A 388 17.62 25.45 9.06
CA ALA A 388 16.99 26.19 7.97
C ALA A 388 15.85 25.37 7.38
N GLY A 389 14.72 25.99 7.06
CA GLY A 389 13.63 25.27 6.41
C GLY A 389 12.44 26.17 6.10
N ALA A 390 11.47 25.58 5.42
CA ALA A 390 10.20 26.24 5.17
C ALA A 390 9.45 26.47 6.50
N PRO A 391 8.68 27.56 6.62
CA PRO A 391 7.93 27.84 7.84
C PRO A 391 6.68 26.96 7.98
N LEU A 392 6.19 26.43 6.85
CA LEU A 392 4.97 25.63 6.74
C LEU A 392 5.20 24.44 5.81
N PHE A 393 4.51 23.32 6.07
CA PHE A 393 4.47 22.20 5.14
C PHE A 393 3.63 22.56 3.91
N ARG A 394 4.19 22.35 2.72
CA ARG A 394 3.53 22.64 1.44
C ARG A 394 3.82 21.56 0.43
N THR A 395 2.86 21.35 -0.46
CA THR A 395 3.03 20.53 -1.66
C THR A 395 3.22 21.45 -2.86
N ILE A 396 4.47 21.67 -3.27
CA ILE A 396 4.81 22.56 -4.40
C ILE A 396 4.42 21.89 -5.73
N ASP A 397 4.83 20.64 -5.94
CA ASP A 397 4.39 19.81 -7.06
C ASP A 397 3.73 18.54 -6.51
N PRO A 398 2.42 18.33 -6.68
CA PRO A 398 1.72 17.16 -6.16
C PRO A 398 2.14 15.83 -6.82
N ARG A 399 2.99 15.87 -7.86
CA ARG A 399 3.57 14.68 -8.50
C ARG A 399 4.89 14.24 -7.86
N LEU A 400 5.52 15.11 -7.07
CA LEU A 400 6.81 14.84 -6.43
C LEU A 400 6.63 14.78 -4.91
N PRO A 401 7.38 13.92 -4.18
CA PRO A 401 7.36 13.91 -2.72
C PRO A 401 7.71 15.28 -2.15
N ALA A 402 6.96 15.74 -1.15
CA ALA A 402 7.24 16.99 -0.45
C ALA A 402 8.33 16.76 0.62
N THR A 403 9.59 16.69 0.18
CA THR A 403 10.73 16.31 1.03
C THR A 403 11.31 17.45 1.86
N GLN A 404 11.04 18.70 1.45
CA GLN A 404 11.60 19.90 2.07
C GLN A 404 11.38 19.93 3.60
N ASP A 405 12.47 20.18 4.33
CA ASP A 405 12.45 20.38 5.76
C ASP A 405 11.57 21.58 6.16
N VAL A 406 10.67 21.36 7.09
CA VAL A 406 9.90 22.40 7.77
C VAL A 406 10.50 22.63 9.15
N VAL A 407 10.90 23.86 9.44
CA VAL A 407 11.55 24.21 10.72
C VAL A 407 10.77 25.32 11.40
N ARG A 408 10.24 25.04 12.59
CA ARG A 408 9.52 26.01 13.40
C ARG A 408 10.34 26.49 14.57
N CYS A 409 10.46 27.80 14.68
CA CYS A 409 10.95 28.47 15.87
C CYS A 409 9.97 28.29 17.04
N ILE A 410 10.47 27.82 18.18
CA ILE A 410 9.75 27.82 19.46
C ILE A 410 10.36 28.92 20.33
N PRO A 411 9.60 29.97 20.68
CA PRO A 411 10.11 31.17 21.34
C PRO A 411 10.67 30.88 22.73
#